data_AF-A0AAW2NVE2-F1
#
_entry.id   AF-A0AAW2NVE2-F1
#
_cell.length_a   1.000
_cell.length_b   1.000
_cell.length_c   1.000
_cell.angle_alpha   90.00
_cell.angle_beta   90.00
_cell.angle_gamma   90.00
#
_symmetry.space_group_name_H-M   'P 1'
#
loop_
_entity.id
_entity.type
_entity.pdbx_description
1 polymer ?
#
loop_
_entity_poly.entity_id
_entity_poly.type
_entity_poly.pdbx_seq_one_letter_code
_entity_poly.pdbx_strand_id
1 'polypeptide(L)'
;MEEITDGVTNISISGDSQKKNRIQVSNTKKPLFFYVNLAKRYMQQHNEVELSALGMAISTVVSVAEILKNNGFAVEKKIMTSTVEIRDESRGRPISKAKIEIVLGKTEKFDELMAAAAEERAGDVEEQS
;
A
#
# COMPACT_ATOMS: atom_id res chain seq x y z
N MET A 1 -24.83 -15.50 7.15
CA MET A 1 -23.64 -16.31 6.83
C MET A 1 -22.44 -15.39 6.90
N GLU A 2 -22.03 -15.07 8.13
CA GLU A 2 -20.96 -14.13 8.46
C GLU A 2 -19.95 -14.92 9.29
N GLU A 3 -18.93 -15.53 8.68
CA GLU A 3 -17.86 -16.16 9.50
C GLU A 3 -16.56 -16.55 8.74
N ILE A 4 -16.16 -15.81 7.69
CA ILE A 4 -14.91 -16.14 6.98
C ILE A 4 -14.13 -14.90 6.54
N THR A 5 -13.66 -14.05 7.47
CA THR A 5 -12.65 -13.02 7.11
C THR A 5 -11.48 -12.83 8.07
N ASP A 6 -11.45 -13.49 9.23
CA ASP A 6 -10.42 -13.22 10.24
C ASP A 6 -9.05 -13.89 10.00
N GLY A 7 -8.94 -14.81 9.03
CA GLY A 7 -7.72 -15.61 8.81
C GLY A 7 -6.59 -14.94 8.01
N VAL A 8 -6.69 -13.68 7.60
CA VAL A 8 -5.71 -13.05 6.67
C VAL A 8 -4.60 -12.27 7.39
N THR A 9 -4.62 -12.21 8.72
CA THR A 9 -3.77 -11.28 9.48
C THR A 9 -2.32 -11.74 9.66
N ASN A 10 -2.01 -13.04 9.61
CA ASN A 10 -0.65 -13.56 9.83
C ASN A 10 -0.23 -14.61 8.80
N ILE A 11 -0.06 -14.21 7.53
CA ILE A 11 0.55 -15.07 6.52
C ILE A 11 2.06 -14.74 6.47
N SER A 12 2.86 -15.56 7.15
CA SER A 12 4.32 -15.53 7.09
C SER A 12 4.78 -16.15 5.77
N ILE A 13 5.14 -15.32 4.78
CA ILE A 13 5.71 -15.80 3.53
C ILE A 13 7.21 -16.06 3.73
N SER A 14 7.61 -17.33 3.74
CA SER A 14 9.02 -17.74 3.80
C SER A 14 9.77 -17.20 2.57
N GLY A 15 10.63 -16.19 2.78
CA GLY A 15 11.43 -15.55 1.73
C GLY A 15 11.26 -14.04 1.63
N ASP A 16 10.27 -13.46 2.33
CA ASP A 16 9.98 -12.04 2.26
C ASP A 16 10.77 -11.26 3.32
N SER A 17 12.08 -11.04 3.11
CA SER A 17 12.91 -10.20 3.98
C SER A 17 12.14 -8.92 4.34
N GLN A 18 11.98 -8.62 5.63
CA GLN A 18 11.20 -7.46 6.08
C GLN A 18 11.85 -6.15 5.59
N LYS A 19 11.50 -5.73 4.37
CA LYS A 19 11.90 -4.44 3.83
C LYS A 19 11.16 -3.36 4.62
N LYS A 20 11.91 -2.39 5.14
CA LYS A 20 11.37 -1.30 5.97
C LYS A 20 10.39 -0.40 5.21
N ASN A 21 10.43 -0.41 3.87
CA ASN A 21 9.60 0.39 2.99
C ASN A 21 8.51 -0.41 2.25
N ARG A 22 8.10 -1.58 2.76
CA ARG A 22 7.02 -2.38 2.17
C ARG A 22 5.70 -2.20 2.90
N ILE A 23 4.64 -1.99 2.13
CA ILE A 23 3.26 -1.94 2.59
C ILE A 23 2.53 -3.16 2.01
N GLN A 24 2.05 -4.02 2.90
CA GLN A 24 1.15 -5.11 2.54
C GLN A 24 -0.30 -4.67 2.78
N VAL A 25 -1.05 -4.56 1.69
CA VAL A 25 -2.47 -4.22 1.71
C VAL A 25 -3.25 -5.52 1.75
N SER A 26 -3.93 -5.73 2.88
CA SER A 26 -4.91 -6.80 3.04
C SER A 26 -6.31 -6.24 2.87
N ASN A 27 -7.27 -7.14 2.64
CA ASN A 27 -8.67 -6.78 2.60
C ASN A 27 -9.19 -6.69 4.04
N THR A 28 -9.11 -5.52 4.71
CA THR A 28 -9.99 -5.10 5.84
C THR A 28 -9.60 -3.75 6.49
N LYS A 29 -10.65 -3.08 7.01
CA LYS A 29 -10.73 -1.98 8.02
C LYS A 29 -9.97 -0.67 7.80
N LYS A 30 -8.89 -0.62 7.02
CA LYS A 30 -8.17 0.64 6.79
C LYS A 30 -8.79 1.41 5.62
N PRO A 31 -9.14 2.71 5.80
CA PRO A 31 -9.58 3.56 4.70
C PRO A 31 -8.52 3.66 3.60
N LEU A 32 -8.91 3.90 2.34
CA LEU A 32 -7.99 4.02 1.20
C LEU A 32 -6.84 5.01 1.48
N PHE A 33 -7.17 6.19 2.02
CA PHE A 33 -6.20 7.24 2.31
C PHE A 33 -5.20 6.90 3.42
N PHE A 34 -5.47 5.89 4.25
CA PHE A 34 -4.47 5.37 5.18
C PHE A 34 -3.23 4.88 4.41
N TYR A 35 -3.44 4.10 3.35
CA TYR A 35 -2.36 3.55 2.54
C TYR A 35 -1.68 4.62 1.68
N VAL A 36 -2.45 5.59 1.15
CA VAL A 36 -1.90 6.75 0.42
C VAL A 36 -0.94 7.54 1.32
N ASN A 37 -1.36 7.88 2.54
CA ASN A 37 -0.55 8.66 3.46
C ASN A 37 0.66 7.88 3.98
N LEU A 38 0.49 6.57 4.23
CA LEU A 38 1.60 5.71 4.64
C LEU A 38 2.65 5.59 3.53
N ALA A 39 2.23 5.45 2.28
CA ALA A 39 3.12 5.41 1.12
C ALA A 39 3.92 6.70 0.95
N LYS A 40 3.27 7.87 1.11
CA LYS A 40 3.95 9.17 1.14
C LYS A 40 5.03 9.20 2.25
N ARG A 41 4.67 8.80 3.48
CA ARG A 41 5.62 8.76 4.60
C ARG A 41 6.82 7.84 4.32
N TYR A 42 6.60 6.67 3.73
CA TYR A 42 7.68 5.74 3.39
C TYR A 42 8.58 6.27 2.28
N MET A 43 8.02 6.89 1.24
CA MET A 43 8.82 7.55 0.19
C MET A 43 9.61 8.74 0.73
N GLN A 44 9.09 9.48 1.71
CA GLN A 44 9.82 10.55 2.38
C GLN A 44 11.04 10.01 3.17
N GLN A 45 10.93 8.82 3.77
CA GLN A 45 11.99 8.21 4.58
C GLN A 45 12.99 7.37 3.77
N HIS A 46 12.55 6.79 2.65
CA HIS A 46 13.29 5.74 1.93
C HIS A 46 13.43 6.00 0.42
N ASN A 47 12.94 7.14 -0.09
CA ASN A 47 12.83 7.52 -1.50
C ASN A 47 11.90 6.64 -2.36
N GLU A 48 11.57 5.44 -1.89
CA GLU A 48 10.74 4.47 -2.57
C GLU A 48 9.84 3.71 -1.60
N VAL A 49 8.74 3.19 -2.12
CA VAL A 49 7.81 2.32 -1.40
C VAL A 49 7.43 1.12 -2.26
N GLU A 50 7.33 -0.05 -1.63
CA GLU A 50 6.84 -1.28 -2.24
C GLU A 50 5.41 -1.55 -1.75
N LEU A 51 4.43 -1.51 -2.65
CA LEU A 51 3.03 -1.84 -2.37
C LEU A 51 2.76 -3.26 -2.82
N SER A 52 2.16 -4.09 -1.97
CA SER A 52 1.81 -5.46 -2.32
C SER A 52 0.41 -5.84 -1.82
N ALA A 53 -0.30 -6.66 -2.60
CA ALA A 53 -1.63 -7.15 -2.24
C ALA A 53 -1.93 -8.51 -2.85
N LEU A 54 -2.93 -9.18 -2.28
CA LEU A 54 -3.41 -10.48 -2.71
C LEU A 54 -4.91 -10.44 -3.03
N GLY A 55 -5.31 -11.08 -4.13
CA GLY A 55 -6.71 -11.25 -4.52
C GLY A 55 -7.49 -9.93 -4.54
N MET A 56 -8.58 -9.85 -3.76
CA MET A 56 -9.47 -8.69 -3.75
C MET A 56 -8.79 -7.37 -3.34
N ALA A 57 -7.70 -7.42 -2.56
CA ALA A 57 -6.98 -6.22 -2.13
C ALA A 57 -6.12 -5.59 -3.25
N ILE A 58 -5.99 -6.26 -4.41
CA ILE A 58 -5.22 -5.75 -5.55
C ILE A 58 -5.79 -4.41 -6.04
N SER A 59 -7.12 -4.26 -6.07
CA SER A 59 -7.75 -3.00 -6.48
C SER A 59 -7.31 -1.82 -5.61
N THR A 60 -7.22 -2.00 -4.30
CA THR A 60 -6.74 -0.96 -3.37
C THR A 60 -5.31 -0.53 -3.70
N VAL A 61 -4.40 -1.46 -3.99
CA VAL A 61 -3.01 -1.12 -4.36
C VAL A 61 -2.96 -0.36 -5.68
N VAL A 62 -3.77 -0.76 -6.67
CA VAL A 62 -3.89 -0.04 -7.95
C VAL A 62 -4.38 1.38 -7.72
N SER A 63 -5.46 1.56 -6.97
CA SER A 63 -6.00 2.90 -6.66
C SER A 63 -5.02 3.77 -5.89
N VAL A 64 -4.28 3.22 -4.93
CA VAL A 64 -3.23 3.97 -4.20
C VAL A 64 -2.14 4.44 -5.16
N ALA A 65 -1.66 3.56 -6.04
CA ALA A 65 -0.65 3.91 -7.03
C ALA A 65 -1.17 5.00 -7.98
N GLU A 66 -2.38 4.85 -8.51
CA GLU A 66 -3.01 5.83 -9.39
C GLU A 66 -3.14 7.21 -8.73
N ILE A 67 -3.64 7.27 -7.49
CA ILE A 67 -3.75 8.53 -6.73
C ILE A 67 -2.39 9.20 -6.59
N LEU A 68 -1.35 8.45 -6.23
CA LEU A 68 -0.01 9.01 -6.03
C LEU A 68 0.61 9.52 -7.33
N LYS A 69 0.41 8.81 -8.45
CA LYS A 69 0.92 9.23 -9.76
C LYS A 69 0.16 10.44 -10.31
N ASN A 70 -1.17 10.40 -10.28
CA ASN A 70 -2.02 11.46 -10.82
C ASN A 70 -1.82 12.79 -10.07
N ASN A 71 -1.60 12.72 -8.75
CA ASN A 71 -1.30 13.89 -7.93
C ASN A 71 0.19 14.31 -7.99
N GLY A 72 1.00 13.67 -8.83
CA GLY A 72 2.40 14.04 -9.05
C GLY A 72 3.37 13.68 -7.92
N PHE A 73 2.97 12.87 -6.94
CA PHE A 73 3.86 12.43 -5.85
C PHE A 73 4.82 11.32 -6.28
N ALA A 74 4.38 10.40 -7.14
CA ALA A 74 5.15 9.20 -7.45
C ALA A 74 5.28 8.91 -8.94
N VAL A 75 6.36 8.19 -9.28
CA VAL A 75 6.55 7.51 -10.56
C VAL A 75 6.69 6.01 -10.30
N GLU A 76 6.09 5.18 -11.16
CA GLU A 76 6.28 3.74 -11.10
C GLU A 76 7.70 3.34 -11.52
N LYS A 77 8.33 2.49 -10.73
CA LYS A 77 9.61 1.87 -11.05
C LYS A 77 9.45 0.42 -11.49
N LYS A 78 8.47 -0.28 -10.91
CA LYS A 78 8.17 -1.67 -11.22
C LYS A 78 6.70 -1.97 -10.95
N ILE A 79 6.08 -2.73 -11.84
CA ILE A 79 4.76 -3.35 -11.64
C ILE A 79 4.91 -4.83 -11.98
N MET A 80 4.57 -5.69 -11.04
CA MET A 80 4.68 -7.14 -11.22
C MET A 80 3.43 -7.81 -10.67
N THR A 81 2.89 -8.74 -11.44
CA THR A 81 1.84 -9.65 -11.00
C THR A 81 2.38 -11.07 -11.03
N SER A 82 1.96 -11.87 -10.06
CA SER A 82 2.33 -13.28 -9.97
C SER A 82 1.18 -14.06 -9.34
N THR A 83 1.32 -15.37 -9.31
CA THR A 83 0.44 -16.24 -8.54
C THR A 83 1.26 -16.90 -7.46
N VAL A 84 0.78 -16.84 -6.22
CA VAL A 84 1.43 -17.45 -5.06
C VAL A 84 0.54 -18.52 -4.45
N GLU A 85 1.14 -19.62 -4.04
CA GLU A 85 0.45 -20.65 -3.27
C GLU A 85 0.42 -20.24 -1.79
N ILE A 86 -0.78 -20.21 -1.22
CA ILE A 86 -1.00 -19.93 0.20
C ILE A 86 -1.48 -21.22 0.84
N ARG A 87 -0.77 -21.66 1.89
CA ARG A 87 -1.25 -22.75 2.75
C ARG A 87 -2.26 -22.19 3.73
N ASP A 88 -3.47 -22.70 3.64
CA ASP A 88 -4.54 -22.43 4.59
C ASP A 88 -4.77 -23.71 5.40
N GLU A 89 -4.33 -23.70 6.67
CA GLU A 89 -4.44 -24.86 7.57
C GLU A 89 -5.91 -25.30 7.77
N SER A 90 -6.87 -24.38 7.60
CA SER A 90 -8.30 -24.68 7.75
C SER A 90 -8.90 -25.42 6.55
N ARG A 91 -8.29 -25.30 5.36
CA ARG A 91 -8.85 -25.81 4.09
C ARG A 91 -8.18 -27.07 3.56
N GLY A 92 -7.14 -27.58 4.23
CA GLY A 92 -6.49 -28.86 3.93
C GLY A 92 -5.77 -28.96 2.58
N ARG A 93 -5.89 -27.94 1.70
CA ARG A 93 -5.21 -27.85 0.40
C ARG A 93 -4.64 -26.44 0.16
N PRO A 94 -3.47 -26.31 -0.49
CA PRO A 94 -2.95 -25.01 -0.91
C PRO A 94 -3.93 -24.28 -1.84
N ILE A 95 -4.00 -22.95 -1.71
CA ILE A 95 -4.82 -22.08 -2.56
C ILE A 95 -3.92 -21.12 -3.30
N SER A 96 -4.03 -21.12 -4.63
CA SER A 96 -3.36 -20.14 -5.48
C SER A 96 -4.09 -18.80 -5.42
N LYS A 97 -3.39 -17.71 -5.08
CA LYS A 97 -3.91 -16.35 -5.16
C LYS A 97 -3.03 -15.49 -6.07
N ALA A 98 -3.67 -14.61 -6.83
CA ALA A 98 -2.96 -13.54 -7.53
C ALA A 98 -2.31 -12.60 -6.49
N LYS A 99 -1.06 -12.23 -6.74
CA LYS A 99 -0.27 -11.24 -6.01
C LYS A 99 0.10 -10.11 -6.97
N ILE A 100 0.02 -8.88 -6.48
CA ILE A 100 0.60 -7.70 -7.14
C ILE A 100 1.69 -7.10 -6.28
N GLU A 101 2.74 -6.59 -6.92
CA GLU A 101 3.85 -5.86 -6.31
C GLU A 101 4.17 -4.64 -7.18
N ILE A 102 4.01 -3.44 -6.60
CA ILE A 102 4.30 -2.15 -7.26
C ILE A 102 5.39 -1.45 -6.48
N VAL A 103 6.47 -1.06 -7.15
CA VAL A 103 7.50 -0.18 -6.59
C VAL A 103 7.27 1.22 -7.14
N LEU A 104 7.09 2.17 -6.24
CA LEU A 104 6.95 3.59 -6.54
C LEU A 104 8.16 4.35 -6.00
N GLY A 105 8.64 5.34 -6.75
CA GLY A 105 9.65 6.28 -6.28
C GLY A 105 9.14 7.72 -6.28
N LYS A 106 9.79 8.57 -5.49
CA LYS A 106 9.52 10.02 -5.49
C LYS A 106 9.68 10.61 -6.88
N THR A 107 8.79 11.54 -7.23
CA THR A 107 9.03 12.51 -8.30
C THR A 107 9.91 13.65 -7.79
N GLU A 108 10.39 14.50 -8.70
CA GLU A 108 11.11 15.73 -8.35
C GLU A 108 10.24 16.72 -7.56
N LYS A 109 8.91 16.71 -7.79
CA LYS A 109 7.94 17.59 -7.14
C LYS A 109 7.48 17.08 -5.76
N PHE A 110 7.95 15.90 -5.34
CA PHE A 110 7.41 15.25 -4.14
C PHE A 110 7.58 16.10 -2.89
N ASP A 111 8.78 16.62 -2.65
CA ASP A 111 9.10 17.34 -1.42
C ASP A 111 8.37 18.69 -1.37
N GLU A 112 8.21 19.37 -2.51
CA GLU A 112 7.40 20.60 -2.64
C GLU A 112 5.92 20.34 -2.33
N LEU A 113 5.33 19.30 -2.93
CA LEU A 113 3.92 18.94 -2.71
C LEU A 113 3.64 18.48 -1.27
N MET A 114 4.63 17.86 -0.61
CA MET A 114 4.52 17.48 0.80
C MET A 114 4.57 18.70 1.72
N ALA A 115 5.38 19.71 1.40
CA ALA A 115 5.45 20.96 2.14
C ALA A 115 4.16 21.77 2.00
N ALA A 116 3.66 21.95 0.77
CA ALA A 116 2.41 22.67 0.51
C ALA A 116 1.21 22.04 1.25
N ALA A 117 1.10 20.71 1.24
CA ALA A 117 0.04 20.01 1.96
C ALA A 117 0.15 20.10 3.50
N ALA A 118 1.34 20.40 4.03
CA ALA A 118 1.54 20.65 5.45
C ALA A 118 1.12 22.09 5.84
N GLU A 119 1.40 23.05 4.98
CA GLU A 119 0.99 24.46 5.15
C GLU A 119 -0.53 24.62 5.08
N GLU A 120 -1.20 24.01 4.10
CA GLU A 120 -2.67 24.03 3.99
C GLU A 120 -3.33 23.47 5.26
N ARG A 121 -2.79 22.37 5.82
CA ARG A 121 -3.29 21.80 7.07
C ARG A 121 -3.04 22.67 8.30
N ALA A 122 -2.02 23.52 8.28
CA ALA A 122 -1.74 24.44 9.37
C ALA A 122 -2.68 25.67 9.30
N GLY A 123 -2.94 26.18 8.09
CA GLY A 123 -3.86 27.31 7.88
C GLY A 123 -5.31 26.99 8.27
N ASP A 124 -5.81 25.79 7.95
CA ASP A 124 -7.17 25.35 8.33
C ASP A 124 -7.38 25.30 9.86
N VAL A 125 -6.31 25.11 10.65
CA VAL A 125 -6.37 25.05 12.11
C VAL A 125 -6.43 26.47 12.71
N GLU A 126 -5.81 27.45 12.06
CA GLU A 126 -5.83 28.85 12.50
C GLU A 126 -7.15 29.56 12.13
N GLU A 127 -7.79 29.20 11.01
CA GLU A 127 -9.08 29.80 10.60
C GLU A 127 -10.30 29.25 11.36
N GLN A 128 -10.16 28.12 12.06
CA GLN A 128 -11.22 27.49 12.87
C GLN A 128 -11.07 27.73 14.38
N SER A 129 -10.08 28.53 14.80
CA SER A 129 -9.82 28.91 16.20
C SER A 129 -10.25 30.35 16.49
#